data_AF-A0A4Y2VN26-F1
#
_entry.id   AF-A0A4Y2VN26-F1
#
_cell.length_a   1.000
_cell.length_b   1.000
_cell.length_c   1.000
_cell.angle_alpha   90.00
_cell.angle_beta   90.00
_cell.angle_gamma   90.00
#
_symmetry.space_group_name_H-M   'P 1'
#
loop_
_entity.id
_entity.type
_entity.pdbx_description
1 polymer ?
#
loop_
_entity_poly.entity_id
_entity_poly.type
_entity_poly.pdbx_seq_one_letter_code
_entity_poly.pdbx_strand_id
1 'polypeptide(L)' 'MSVATPEEITNAYRRLSRLYHPDKHRDPDQKKNAEILFNKTKIAYEVLSDPHQRAIYD' A
#
# COMPACT_ATOMS: atom_id res chain seq x y z
N MET A 1 -0.43 8.70 21.33
CA MET A 1 -0.55 8.46 19.89
C MET A 1 0.51 7.44 19.51
N SER A 2 0.13 6.26 19.02
CA SER A 2 1.09 5.23 18.60
C SER A 2 1.45 5.46 17.13
N VAL A 3 2.64 6.00 16.88
CA VAL A 3 3.20 6.16 15.54
C VAL A 3 3.55 4.77 15.01
N ALA A 4 3.05 4.40 13.82
CA ALA A 4 3.34 3.10 13.23
C ALA A 4 4.84 2.96 12.94
N THR A 5 5.43 1.83 13.30
CA THR A 5 6.85 1.53 13.04
C THR A 5 7.09 1.24 11.56
N PRO A 6 8.34 1.39 11.06
CA PRO A 6 8.69 1.04 9.68
C PRO A 6 8.37 -0.43 9.33
N GLU A 7 8.47 -1.33 10.31
CA GLU A 7 8.14 -2.74 10.14
C GLU A 7 6.63 -2.94 9.94
N GLU A 8 5.80 -2.28 10.74
CA GLU A 8 4.33 -2.32 10.61
C GLU A 8 3.88 -1.79 9.24
N ILE A 9 4.48 -0.69 8.78
CA ILE A 9 4.25 -0.10 7.46
C ILE A 9 4.61 -1.11 6.35
N THR A 10 5.79 -1.73 6.46
CA THR A 10 6.27 -2.72 5.48
C THR A 10 5.39 -3.96 5.44
N ASN A 11 4.96 -4.46 6.61
CA ASN A 11 4.10 -5.63 6.72
C ASN A 11 2.70 -5.34 6.18
N ALA A 12 2.15 -4.16 6.45
CA ALA A 12 0.87 -3.73 5.89
C ALA A 12 0.95 -3.63 4.35
N TYR A 13 2.00 -3.00 3.81
CA TYR A 13 2.22 -2.91 2.37
C TYR A 13 2.27 -4.30 1.71
N ARG A 14 3.09 -5.22 2.23
CA ARG A 14 3.20 -6.59 1.69
C ARG A 14 1.86 -7.33 1.70
N ARG A 15 1.07 -7.18 2.76
CA ARG A 15 -0.27 -7.80 2.85
C ARG A 15 -1.21 -7.23 1.79
N LEU A 16 -1.27 -5.91 1.66
CA LEU A 16 -2.17 -5.24 0.72
C LEU A 16 -1.75 -5.46 -0.74
N SER A 17 -0.45 -5.44 -1.05
CA SER A 17 0.06 -5.77 -2.39
C SER A 17 -0.31 -7.19 -2.82
N ARG A 18 -0.28 -8.16 -1.90
CA ARG A 18 -0.75 -9.53 -2.17
C ARG A 18 -2.27 -9.64 -2.26
N LEU A 19 -3.03 -8.73 -1.66
CA LEU A 19 -4.49 -8.71 -1.75
C LEU A 19 -4.95 -8.15 -3.09
N TYR A 20 -4.32 -7.05 -3.52
CA TYR A 20 -4.69 -6.28 -4.71
C TYR A 20 -3.88 -6.64 -5.96
N HIS A 21 -3.01 -7.65 -5.90
CA HIS A 21 -2.27 -8.08 -7.08
C HIS A 21 -3.23 -8.47 -8.22
N PRO A 22 -3.09 -7.91 -9.44
CA PRO A 22 -4.06 -8.10 -10.53
C PRO A 22 -4.26 -9.58 -10.90
N ASP A 23 -3.25 -10.43 -10.75
CA ASP A 23 -3.33 -11.88 -11.03
C ASP A 23 -4.35 -12.63 -10.16
N LYS A 24 -4.78 -12.05 -9.03
CA LYS A 24 -5.78 -12.65 -8.15
C LYS A 24 -7.22 -12.36 -8.57
N HIS A 25 -7.42 -11.48 -9.56
CA HIS A 25 -8.72 -10.98 -9.97
C HIS A 25 -8.98 -11.31 -11.44
N ARG A 26 -9.97 -12.18 -11.69
CA ARG A 26 -10.32 -12.66 -13.03
C ARG A 26 -11.41 -11.81 -13.70
N ASP A 27 -12.30 -11.25 -12.91
CA ASP A 27 -13.33 -10.33 -13.37
C ASP A 27 -12.70 -8.98 -13.77
N PRO A 28 -13.02 -8.39 -14.94
CA PRO A 28 -12.41 -7.15 -15.41
C PRO A 28 -12.61 -5.96 -14.48
N ASP A 29 -13.79 -5.82 -13.88
CA ASP A 29 -14.09 -4.71 -12.97
C ASP A 29 -13.36 -4.88 -11.64
N GLN A 30 -13.29 -6.10 -11.12
CA GLN A 30 -12.47 -6.41 -9.94
C GLN A 30 -10.98 -6.20 -10.20
N LYS A 31 -10.49 -6.58 -11.38
CA LYS A 31 -9.08 -6.37 -11.76
C LYS A 31 -8.74 -4.88 -11.83
N LYS A 32 -9.62 -4.07 -12.42
CA LYS A 32 -9.48 -2.61 -12.45
C LYS A 32 -9.46 -2.00 -11.04
N ASN A 33 -10.38 -2.43 -10.18
CA ASN A 33 -10.42 -1.97 -8.79
C ASN A 33 -9.17 -2.38 -8.00
N ALA A 34 -8.69 -3.62 -8.20
CA ALA A 34 -7.48 -4.13 -7.59
C ALA A 34 -6.25 -3.34 -8.05
N GLU A 35 -6.12 -3.02 -9.34
CA GLU A 35 -5.04 -2.18 -9.86
C GLU A 35 -5.02 -0.77 -9.24
N ILE A 36 -6.19 -0.13 -9.11
CA ILE A 36 -6.31 1.17 -8.43
C ILE A 36 -5.83 1.08 -6.98
N LEU A 37 -6.28 0.06 -6.24
CA LEU A 37 -5.91 -0.13 -4.83
C LEU A 37 -4.45 -0.52 -4.66
N PHE A 38 -3.90 -1.33 -5.57
CA PHE A 38 -2.50 -1.70 -5.61
C PHE A 38 -1.61 -0.47 -5.80
N ASN A 39 -1.94 0.38 -6.79
CA ASN A 39 -1.20 1.61 -7.06
C ASN A 39 -1.28 2.59 -5.89
N LYS A 40 -2.46 2.79 -5.29
CA LYS A 40 -2.62 3.62 -4.08
C LYS A 40 -1.79 3.11 -2.90
N THR A 41 -1.81 1.80 -2.70
CA THR A 41 -1.04 1.12 -1.64
C THR A 41 0.47 1.31 -1.84
N LYS A 42 0.94 1.23 -3.09
CA LYS A 42 2.33 1.48 -3.47
C LYS A 42 2.76 2.92 -3.18
N ILE A 43 1.98 3.91 -3.63
CA ILE A 43 2.28 5.33 -3.40
C ILE A 43 2.30 5.65 -1.90
N ALA A 44 1.32 5.16 -1.15
CA ALA A 44 1.27 5.36 0.30
C ALA A 44 2.51 4.78 0.99
N TYR A 45 2.96 3.59 0.58
CA TYR A 45 4.18 2.98 1.10
C TYR A 45 5.44 3.77 0.74
N GLU A 46 5.56 4.27 -0.50
CA GLU A 46 6.70 5.11 -0.91
C GLU A 46 6.85 6.34 -0.01
N VAL A 47 5.75 7.02 0.31
CA VAL A 47 5.74 8.19 1.21
C VAL A 47 6.03 7.80 2.67
N LEU A 48 5.35 6.77 3.18
CA LEU A 48 5.45 6.37 4.59
C LEU A 48 6.76 5.65 4.93
N SER A 49 7.41 5.03 3.95
CA SER A 49 8.67 4.31 4.14
C SER A 49 9.90 5.23 4.14
N ASP A 50 9.79 6.42 3.55
CA ASP A 50 10.79 7.47 3.63
C ASP A 50 10.52 8.35 4.88
N PRO A 51 11.40 8.33 5.89
CA PRO A 51 11.20 9.11 7.11
C PRO A 51 11.09 10.62 6.86
N HIS A 52 11.77 11.15 5.85
CA HIS A 52 11.71 12.58 5.51
C HIS A 52 10.38 12.94 4.87
N GLN A 53 9.90 12.11 3.93
CA GLN A 53 8.60 12.36 3.30
C GLN A 53 7.47 12.15 4.30
N ARG A 54 7.54 11.10 5.12
CA ARG A 54 6.56 10.83 6.17
C ARG A 54 6.42 12.00 7.14
N ALA A 55 7.53 12.60 7.58
CA ALA A 55 7.53 13.75 8.49
C ALA A 55 6.83 15.00 7.92
N ILE A 56 6.59 15.08 6.61
CA ILE A 56 5.82 16.18 6.00
C ILE A 56 4.31 16.00 6.25
N TYR A 57 3.86 14.75 6.47
CA TYR A 57 2.45 14.39 6.62
C TYR A 57 2.06 13.97 8.04
N ASP A 58 3.02 13.55 8.87
CA ASP A 58 2.85 13.28 10.31
C ASP A 58 2.60 14.60 11.10
#